data_AF-A0A7C3YXD0-F1
#
_entry.id   AF-A0A7C3YXD0-F1
#
_cell.length_a   1.000
_cell.length_b   1.000
_cell.length_c   1.000
_cell.angle_alpha   90.00
_cell.angle_beta   90.00
_cell.angle_gamma   90.00
#
_symmetry.space_group_name_H-M   'P 1'
#
loop_
_entity.id
_entity.type
_entity.pdbx_description
1 polymer ?
#
loop_
_entity_poly.entity_id
_entity_poly.type
_entity_poly.pdbx_seq_one_letter_code
_entity_poly.pdbx_strand_id
1 'polypeptide(L)'
;MAELTAETTFTILAAPEVFEEEEDLILYPENSGSDARRELRYPGDVLPPLVYENTPDRWENFDSVPWTNRPQVKSELTLSSAQVVQWPGYLPDRSVKEVWRGTDTRSRGTAYFLRRLYEYFANPPSEGYITWWPKDRTEQGYKIVIESVQVGGQDVVTFDFLALRGDLVPFEVTLQFRIVGEAP
;
A
#
# COMPACT_ATOMS: atom_id res chain seq x y z
N MET A 1 -82.62 -12.61 35.78
CA MET A 1 -82.11 -12.00 34.54
C MET A 1 -80.65 -12.35 34.45
N ALA A 2 -80.23 -13.00 33.37
CA ALA A 2 -78.84 -13.34 33.11
C ALA A 2 -78.39 -12.47 31.94
N GLU A 3 -77.49 -11.51 32.21
CA GLU A 3 -76.77 -10.78 31.17
C GLU A 3 -75.67 -11.68 30.62
N LEU A 4 -75.68 -11.91 29.31
CA LEU A 4 -74.59 -12.52 28.57
C LEU A 4 -73.76 -11.39 27.97
N THR A 5 -72.62 -11.08 28.59
CA THR A 5 -71.60 -10.20 28.02
C THR A 5 -70.58 -11.06 27.29
N ALA A 6 -70.68 -11.11 25.96
CA ALA A 6 -69.64 -11.66 25.11
C ALA A 6 -68.66 -10.53 24.77
N GLU A 7 -67.53 -10.48 25.45
CA GLU A 7 -66.38 -9.67 25.05
C GLU A 7 -65.47 -10.52 24.18
N THR A 8 -65.19 -10.05 22.96
CA THR A 8 -64.16 -10.63 22.09
C THR A 8 -63.04 -9.61 21.96
N THR A 9 -61.87 -9.94 22.52
CA THR A 9 -60.64 -9.20 22.33
C THR A 9 -59.90 -9.80 21.14
N PHE A 10 -59.60 -9.02 20.11
CA PHE A 10 -58.65 -9.41 19.07
C PHE A 10 -57.32 -8.69 19.30
N THR A 11 -56.22 -9.35 18.97
CA THR A 11 -54.86 -8.81 19.10
C THR A 11 -54.50 -8.10 17.81
N ILE A 12 -54.21 -6.80 17.89
CA ILE A 12 -53.56 -6.07 16.78
C ILE A 12 -52.06 -6.35 16.91
N LEU A 13 -51.51 -7.14 16.00
CA LEU A 13 -50.05 -7.29 15.89
C LEU A 13 -49.49 -5.98 15.34
N ALA A 14 -48.71 -5.28 16.16
CA ALA A 14 -47.94 -4.12 15.71
C ALA A 14 -46.95 -4.55 14.62
N ALA A 15 -46.83 -3.76 13.56
CA ALA A 15 -45.78 -3.97 12.58
C ALA A 15 -44.41 -3.85 13.28
N PRO A 16 -43.44 -4.73 13.00
CA PRO A 16 -42.09 -4.56 13.53
C PRO A 16 -41.54 -3.23 13.03
N GLU A 17 -41.10 -2.36 13.94
CA GLU A 17 -40.57 -1.02 13.62
C GLU A 17 -39.17 -1.07 12.98
N VAL A 18 -38.56 -2.25 12.88
CA VAL A 18 -37.16 -2.42 12.46
C VAL A 18 -37.07 -3.47 11.37
N PHE A 19 -36.48 -3.06 10.24
CA PHE A 19 -35.98 -3.95 9.19
C PHE A 19 -34.50 -4.19 9.49
N GLU A 20 -34.09 -5.46 9.65
CA GLU A 20 -32.67 -5.82 9.64
C GLU A 20 -32.27 -6.06 8.18
N GLU A 21 -31.50 -5.13 7.63
CA GLU A 21 -30.86 -5.23 6.32
C GLU A 21 -29.40 -5.65 6.56
N GLU A 22 -29.04 -6.86 6.14
CA GLU A 22 -27.65 -7.33 6.18
C GLU A 22 -26.95 -6.90 4.88
N GLU A 23 -26.11 -5.88 4.96
CA GLU A 23 -25.08 -5.58 3.95
C GLU A 23 -23.75 -6.19 4.38
N ASP A 24 -23.09 -6.96 3.50
CA ASP A 24 -21.71 -7.40 3.67
C ASP A 24 -20.76 -6.19 3.53
N LEU A 25 -20.60 -5.43 4.62
CA LEU A 25 -19.61 -4.37 4.72
C LEU A 25 -18.23 -4.98 5.00
N ILE A 26 -17.39 -5.05 3.96
CA ILE A 26 -15.94 -5.24 4.14
C ILE A 26 -15.36 -3.94 4.71
N LEU A 27 -15.38 -3.83 6.04
CA LEU A 27 -14.64 -2.82 6.78
C LEU A 27 -13.16 -3.23 6.80
N TYR A 28 -12.34 -2.54 6.01
CA TYR A 28 -10.89 -2.57 6.21
C TYR A 28 -10.57 -2.03 7.60
N PRO A 29 -9.55 -2.59 8.29
CA PRO A 29 -9.22 -2.16 9.63
C PRO A 29 -8.92 -0.66 9.67
N GLU A 30 -9.55 0.06 10.61
CA GLU A 30 -9.05 1.37 11.05
C GLU A 30 -7.75 1.15 11.81
N ASN A 31 -6.63 1.14 11.09
CA ASN A 31 -5.37 1.47 11.74
C ASN A 31 -5.31 3.00 11.87
N SER A 32 -5.33 3.43 13.12
CA SER A 32 -5.49 4.81 13.55
C SER A 32 -4.55 5.79 12.83
N GLY A 33 -5.16 6.69 12.06
CA GLY A 33 -4.65 8.03 11.77
C GLY A 33 -3.86 8.19 10.46
N SER A 34 -4.06 9.33 9.82
CA SER A 34 -3.24 9.89 8.74
C SER A 34 -1.74 10.06 9.06
N ASP A 35 -1.32 9.68 10.27
CA ASP A 35 0.02 9.83 10.83
C ASP A 35 0.77 8.49 10.99
N ALA A 36 0.19 7.37 10.55
CA ALA A 36 0.88 6.08 10.54
C ALA A 36 2.05 6.11 9.55
N ARG A 37 3.26 6.32 10.09
CA ARG A 37 4.49 6.43 9.28
C ARG A 37 4.87 5.08 8.68
N ARG A 38 5.13 5.10 7.37
CA ARG A 38 5.68 3.94 6.65
C ARG A 38 7.03 3.54 7.24
N GLU A 39 7.39 2.29 7.07
CA GLU A 39 8.61 1.74 7.66
C GLU A 39 9.30 0.80 6.69
N LEU A 40 10.62 0.92 6.60
CA LEU A 40 11.50 -0.05 5.97
C LEU A 40 12.28 -0.78 7.06
N ARG A 41 12.31 -2.11 6.97
CA ARG A 41 13.11 -2.96 7.86
C ARG A 41 14.14 -3.72 7.07
N TYR A 42 15.38 -3.66 7.52
CA TYR A 42 16.45 -4.46 6.97
C TYR A 42 16.36 -5.89 7.53
N PRO A 43 16.61 -6.94 6.72
CA PRO A 43 16.55 -8.31 7.21
C PRO A 43 17.58 -8.54 8.33
N GLY A 44 17.14 -9.22 9.39
CA GLY A 44 17.99 -9.52 10.55
C GLY A 44 18.34 -8.30 11.43
N ASP A 45 17.62 -7.18 11.28
CA ASP A 45 17.80 -5.94 12.05
C ASP A 45 19.24 -5.39 12.04
N VAL A 46 20.00 -5.69 10.97
CA VAL A 46 21.39 -5.24 10.80
C VAL A 46 21.47 -3.71 10.68
N LEU A 47 20.50 -3.11 9.98
CA LEU A 47 20.28 -1.67 9.98
C LEU A 47 19.06 -1.33 10.84
N PRO A 48 19.06 -0.17 11.53
CA PRO A 48 17.90 0.27 12.28
C PRO A 48 16.69 0.41 11.35
N PRO A 49 15.46 0.13 11.82
CA PRO A 49 14.26 0.38 11.04
C PRO A 49 14.20 1.84 10.58
N LEU A 50 14.00 2.04 9.29
CA LEU A 50 13.83 3.35 8.70
C LEU A 50 12.35 3.71 8.69
N VAL A 51 11.92 4.42 9.73
CA VAL A 51 10.58 5.01 9.82
C VAL A 51 10.57 6.32 9.03
N TYR A 52 9.61 6.46 8.13
CA TYR A 52 9.50 7.62 7.26
C TYR A 52 9.12 8.82 8.11
N GLU A 53 9.89 9.90 8.02
CA GLU A 53 9.58 11.13 8.77
C GLU A 53 8.31 11.80 8.25
N ASN A 54 8.15 11.79 6.91
CA ASN A 54 7.00 12.31 6.19
C ASN A 54 6.54 11.29 5.15
N THR A 55 5.23 11.20 4.94
CA THR A 55 4.65 10.40 3.87
C THR A 55 5.03 10.99 2.49
N PRO A 56 5.19 10.15 1.46
CA PRO A 56 5.48 10.64 0.11
C PRO A 56 4.30 11.45 -0.43
N ASP A 57 4.59 12.47 -1.23
CA ASP A 57 3.58 13.32 -1.88
C ASP A 57 2.80 12.55 -2.94
N ARG A 58 3.51 11.66 -3.65
CA ARG A 58 2.96 10.88 -4.74
C ARG A 58 3.58 9.50 -4.76
N TRP A 59 2.81 8.59 -5.29
CA TRP A 59 3.20 7.22 -5.60
C TRP A 59 2.64 6.79 -6.94
N GLU A 60 3.31 5.82 -7.54
CA GLU A 60 2.91 5.19 -8.80
C GLU A 60 2.93 3.67 -8.63
N ASN A 61 2.00 2.98 -9.30
CA ASN A 61 1.91 1.51 -9.40
C ASN A 61 1.59 0.71 -8.11
N PHE A 62 1.29 1.35 -6.98
CA PHE A 62 0.81 0.65 -5.78
C PHE A 62 -0.73 0.59 -5.70
N ASP A 63 -1.41 1.73 -5.60
CA ASP A 63 -2.89 1.79 -5.46
C ASP A 63 -3.67 1.69 -6.78
N SER A 64 -3.01 1.94 -7.90
CA SER A 64 -3.67 2.08 -9.21
C SER A 64 -3.81 0.76 -9.97
N VAL A 65 -3.20 -0.31 -9.48
CA VAL A 65 -3.12 -1.59 -10.19
C VAL A 65 -3.53 -2.71 -9.25
N PRO A 66 -4.51 -3.55 -9.63
CA PRO A 66 -4.87 -4.71 -8.83
C PRO A 66 -3.65 -5.64 -8.71
N TRP A 67 -3.19 -5.87 -7.48
CA TRP A 67 -2.16 -6.86 -7.13
C TRP A 67 -2.66 -8.30 -7.24
N THR A 68 -3.95 -8.47 -7.54
CA THR A 68 -4.56 -9.77 -7.75
C THR A 68 -4.19 -10.33 -9.10
N ASN A 69 -3.81 -11.60 -9.11
CA ASN A 69 -3.54 -12.38 -10.30
C ASN A 69 -4.82 -12.53 -11.13
N ARG A 70 -5.21 -11.49 -11.89
CA ARG A 70 -6.42 -11.55 -12.70
C ARG A 70 -6.16 -12.54 -13.82
N PRO A 71 -6.87 -13.69 -13.85
CA PRO A 71 -6.66 -14.65 -14.90
C PRO A 71 -6.95 -13.99 -16.24
N GLN A 72 -6.01 -14.11 -17.19
CA GLN A 72 -6.27 -13.66 -18.54
C GLN A 72 -7.15 -14.69 -19.21
N VAL A 73 -8.45 -14.38 -19.29
CA VAL A 73 -9.42 -15.17 -20.03
C VAL A 73 -9.36 -14.70 -21.48
N LYS A 74 -8.88 -15.56 -22.38
CA LYS A 74 -8.81 -15.26 -23.82
C LYS A 74 -9.55 -16.34 -24.60
N SER A 75 -10.35 -15.94 -25.58
CA SER A 75 -10.93 -16.86 -26.55
C SER A 75 -9.90 -17.11 -27.65
N GLU A 76 -9.50 -18.37 -27.81
CA GLU A 76 -8.62 -18.81 -28.89
C GLU A 76 -9.41 -19.64 -29.89
N LEU A 77 -9.24 -19.33 -31.18
CA LEU A 77 -9.85 -20.09 -32.27
C LEU A 77 -9.09 -21.40 -32.45
N THR A 78 -9.73 -22.51 -32.10
CA THR A 78 -9.22 -23.85 -32.43
C THR A 78 -9.81 -24.33 -33.76
N LEU A 79 -9.25 -25.41 -34.30
CA LEU A 79 -9.71 -26.05 -35.55
C LEU A 79 -11.20 -26.43 -35.56
N SER A 80 -11.84 -26.56 -34.39
CA SER A 80 -13.25 -26.95 -34.26
C SER A 80 -14.18 -25.86 -33.72
N SER A 81 -13.70 -24.94 -32.87
CA SER A 81 -14.49 -23.83 -32.29
C SER A 81 -13.63 -22.85 -31.49
N ALA A 82 -14.18 -21.69 -31.10
CA ALA A 82 -13.53 -20.81 -30.13
C ALA A 82 -13.58 -21.46 -28.74
N GLN A 83 -12.43 -21.73 -28.14
CA GLN A 83 -12.33 -22.20 -26.76
C GLN A 83 -11.84 -21.07 -25.86
N VAL A 84 -12.42 -20.97 -24.67
CA VAL A 84 -12.01 -20.01 -23.65
C VAL A 84 -10.86 -20.64 -22.88
N VAL A 85 -9.66 -20.10 -23.03
CA VAL A 85 -8.47 -20.53 -22.31
C VAL A 85 -8.19 -19.52 -21.20
N GLN A 86 -8.04 -20.03 -19.98
CA GLN A 86 -7.68 -19.24 -18.81
C GLN A 86 -6.20 -19.42 -18.54
N TRP A 87 -5.42 -18.37 -18.78
CA TRP A 87 -4.01 -18.38 -18.40
C TRP A 87 -3.89 -17.97 -16.92
N PRO A 88 -3.19 -18.74 -16.08
CA PRO A 88 -2.77 -18.25 -14.78
C PRO A 88 -1.96 -16.98 -15.04
N GLY A 89 -2.46 -15.84 -14.55
CA GLY A 89 -1.85 -14.55 -14.85
C GLY A 89 -0.37 -14.55 -14.46
N TYR A 90 0.44 -13.89 -15.28
CA TYR A 90 1.77 -13.50 -14.88
C TYR A 90 1.65 -12.15 -14.19
N LEU A 91 2.14 -12.04 -12.95
CA LEU A 91 2.30 -10.76 -12.28
C LEU A 91 3.30 -9.94 -13.10
N PRO A 92 2.89 -8.79 -13.69
CA PRO A 92 3.87 -7.91 -14.28
C PRO A 92 4.74 -7.38 -13.14
N ASP A 93 6.05 -7.54 -13.29
CA ASP A 93 7.05 -7.03 -12.35
C ASP A 93 7.03 -5.50 -12.45
N ARG A 94 6.18 -4.84 -11.65
CA ARG A 94 5.97 -3.41 -11.70
C ARG A 94 6.63 -2.75 -10.50
N SER A 95 7.57 -1.86 -10.80
CA SER A 95 8.25 -1.04 -9.82
C SER A 95 7.26 -0.03 -9.21
N VAL A 96 7.19 -0.01 -7.88
CA VAL A 96 6.55 1.07 -7.13
C VAL A 96 7.51 2.24 -7.07
N LYS A 97 6.99 3.44 -7.30
CA LYS A 97 7.75 4.68 -7.25
C LYS A 97 7.14 5.59 -6.20
N GLU A 98 7.90 5.98 -5.19
CA GLU A 98 7.53 6.97 -4.17
C GLU A 98 8.27 8.28 -4.43
N VAL A 99 7.57 9.41 -4.35
CA VAL A 99 8.12 10.74 -4.65
C VAL A 99 7.83 11.71 -3.50
N TRP A 100 8.90 12.32 -2.96
CA TRP A 100 8.85 13.43 -2.00
C TRP A 100 9.27 14.71 -2.71
N ARG A 101 8.31 15.51 -3.13
CA ARG A 101 8.52 16.77 -3.85
C ARG A 101 8.52 17.97 -2.92
N GLY A 102 7.66 17.98 -1.90
CA GLY A 102 7.47 19.11 -0.99
C GLY A 102 7.04 20.40 -1.68
N THR A 103 7.78 21.49 -1.46
CA THR A 103 7.56 22.81 -2.08
C THR A 103 8.57 23.07 -3.20
N ASP A 104 8.38 24.13 -4.00
CA ASP A 104 9.26 24.46 -5.13
C ASP A 104 10.75 24.65 -4.77
N THR A 105 11.08 24.77 -3.49
CA THR A 105 12.44 24.99 -3.01
C THR A 105 12.97 23.87 -2.11
N ARG A 106 12.12 22.92 -1.69
CA ARG A 106 12.43 21.94 -0.64
C ARG A 106 11.61 20.67 -0.79
N SER A 107 12.27 19.52 -0.74
CA SER A 107 11.59 18.24 -0.57
C SER A 107 11.00 18.09 0.84
N ARG A 108 9.97 17.25 0.95
CA ARG A 108 9.49 16.70 2.23
C ARG A 108 10.42 15.64 2.82
N GLY A 109 11.34 15.09 2.02
CA GLY A 109 12.42 14.26 2.52
C GLY A 109 13.47 15.11 3.23
N THR A 110 13.81 14.73 4.46
CA THR A 110 14.90 15.36 5.20
C THR A 110 16.25 14.80 4.78
N ALA A 111 17.32 15.54 5.06
CA ALA A 111 18.68 15.09 4.79
C ALA A 111 19.02 13.80 5.57
N TYR A 112 18.53 13.69 6.80
CA TYR A 112 18.70 12.46 7.61
C TYR A 112 17.99 11.26 6.96
N PHE A 113 16.72 11.41 6.57
CA PHE A 113 15.98 10.36 5.88
C PHE A 113 16.68 9.91 4.59
N LEU A 114 17.13 10.86 3.77
CA LEU A 114 17.85 10.54 2.52
C LEU A 114 19.15 9.77 2.77
N ARG A 115 19.90 10.11 3.83
CA ARG A 115 21.12 9.37 4.20
C ARG A 115 20.82 7.93 4.60
N ARG A 116 19.79 7.71 5.42
CA ARG A 116 19.37 6.36 5.81
C ARG A 116 18.86 5.56 4.61
N LEU A 117 18.11 6.20 3.73
CA LEU A 117 17.64 5.57 2.51
C LEU A 117 18.81 5.14 1.60
N TYR A 118 19.84 6.00 1.51
CA TYR A 118 21.08 5.67 0.83
C TYR A 118 21.81 4.49 1.48
N GLU A 119 21.87 4.40 2.81
CA GLU A 119 22.47 3.24 3.51
C GLU A 119 21.77 1.92 3.13
N TYR A 120 20.43 1.93 3.06
CA TYR A 120 19.63 0.79 2.62
C TYR A 120 19.87 0.43 1.15
N PHE A 121 20.05 1.44 0.28
CA PHE A 121 20.31 1.24 -1.14
C PHE A 121 21.74 0.76 -1.42
N ALA A 122 22.74 1.34 -0.76
CA ALA A 122 24.15 1.05 -0.96
C ALA A 122 24.55 -0.32 -0.37
N ASN A 123 23.79 -0.82 0.61
CA ASN A 123 24.04 -2.12 1.25
C ASN A 123 22.84 -3.06 1.02
N PRO A 124 22.61 -3.57 -0.19
CA PRO A 124 21.55 -4.54 -0.42
C PRO A 124 21.80 -5.83 0.41
N PRO A 125 20.76 -6.45 0.98
CA PRO A 125 20.93 -7.65 1.80
C PRO A 125 21.46 -8.82 0.96
N SER A 126 22.48 -9.51 1.48
CA SER A 126 23.04 -10.72 0.85
C SER A 126 22.09 -11.91 0.95
N GLU A 127 21.30 -11.98 2.02
CA GLU A 127 20.24 -12.97 2.24
C GLU A 127 18.99 -12.29 2.79
N GLY A 128 17.82 -12.72 2.32
CA GLY A 128 16.53 -12.12 2.66
C GLY A 128 16.17 -10.90 1.80
N TYR A 129 15.15 -10.16 2.24
CA TYR A 129 14.63 -8.98 1.55
C TYR A 129 14.38 -7.86 2.56
N ILE A 130 14.46 -6.62 2.09
CA ILE A 130 14.00 -5.46 2.88
C ILE A 130 12.49 -5.55 2.96
N THR A 131 11.92 -5.36 4.15
CA THR A 131 10.47 -5.35 4.33
C THR A 131 9.95 -3.92 4.37
N TRP A 132 9.01 -3.61 3.51
CA TRP A 132 8.30 -2.34 3.43
C TRP A 132 6.90 -2.47 4.01
N TRP A 133 6.58 -1.62 4.97
CA TRP A 133 5.29 -1.55 5.65
C TRP A 133 4.61 -0.21 5.32
N PRO A 134 3.70 -0.17 4.34
CA PRO A 134 2.89 1.01 4.03
C PRO A 134 1.72 1.16 5.03
N LYS A 135 2.06 1.40 6.29
CA LYS A 135 1.12 1.46 7.42
C LYS A 135 0.01 2.50 7.27
N ASP A 136 0.19 3.50 6.40
CA ASP A 136 -0.82 4.48 6.05
C ASP A 136 -1.94 3.93 5.15
N ARG A 137 -1.82 2.68 4.68
CA ARG A 137 -2.70 2.11 3.64
C ARG A 137 -3.09 0.68 3.91
N THR A 138 -2.11 -0.14 4.27
CA THR A 138 -2.34 -1.56 4.56
C THR A 138 -1.57 -1.96 5.81
N GLU A 139 -2.12 -2.92 6.54
CA GLU A 139 -1.41 -3.55 7.66
C GLU A 139 -0.36 -4.56 7.18
N GLN A 140 -0.39 -4.90 5.89
CA GLN A 140 0.44 -5.91 5.27
C GLN A 140 1.84 -5.38 4.98
N GLY A 141 2.86 -6.14 5.38
CA GLY A 141 4.24 -5.92 4.97
C GLY A 141 4.54 -6.57 3.62
N TYR A 142 5.42 -5.96 2.84
CA TYR A 142 5.88 -6.47 1.55
C TYR A 142 7.40 -6.63 1.53
N LYS A 143 7.88 -7.71 0.93
CA LYS A 143 9.30 -7.92 0.64
C LYS A 143 9.65 -7.14 -0.62
N ILE A 144 10.65 -6.27 -0.52
CA ILE A 144 11.05 -5.38 -1.60
C ILE A 144 12.54 -5.48 -1.94
N VAL A 145 12.85 -5.10 -3.18
CA VAL A 145 14.21 -4.83 -3.66
C VAL A 145 14.23 -3.40 -4.16
N ILE A 146 15.11 -2.58 -3.57
CA ILE A 146 15.29 -1.19 -4.01
C ILE A 146 16.05 -1.19 -5.33
N GLU A 147 15.47 -0.56 -6.35
CA GLU A 147 16.06 -0.49 -7.70
C GLU A 147 16.86 0.79 -7.89
N SER A 148 16.31 1.92 -7.46
CA SER A 148 16.97 3.22 -7.57
C SER A 148 16.51 4.20 -6.51
N VAL A 149 17.40 5.12 -6.17
CA VAL A 149 17.11 6.29 -5.35
C VAL A 149 17.65 7.50 -6.09
N GLN A 150 16.79 8.49 -6.32
CA GLN A 150 17.11 9.67 -7.11
C GLN A 150 16.81 10.96 -6.34
N VAL A 151 17.60 12.00 -6.58
CA VAL A 151 17.43 13.35 -6.04
C VAL A 151 17.47 14.33 -7.20
N GLY A 152 16.36 15.04 -7.45
CA GLY A 152 16.24 15.99 -8.57
C GLY A 152 16.46 15.36 -9.94
N GLY A 153 16.13 14.08 -10.10
CA GLY A 153 16.34 13.31 -11.32
C GLY A 153 17.77 12.79 -11.54
N GLN A 154 18.68 12.98 -10.58
CA GLN A 154 20.02 12.39 -10.58
C GLN A 154 20.09 11.21 -9.61
N ASP A 155 20.87 10.17 -9.94
CA ASP A 155 21.07 9.04 -9.04
C ASP A 155 21.79 9.45 -7.76
N VAL A 156 21.32 8.95 -6.62
CA VAL A 156 21.83 9.31 -5.29
C VAL A 156 23.32 9.01 -5.12
N VAL A 157 23.87 8.05 -5.88
CA VAL A 157 25.31 7.70 -5.84
C VAL A 157 26.19 8.85 -6.32
N THR A 158 25.68 9.67 -7.23
CA THR A 158 26.38 10.86 -7.76
C THR A 158 26.09 12.11 -6.95
N PHE A 159 25.17 12.04 -5.99
CA PHE A 159 24.74 13.17 -5.21
C PHE A 159 25.75 13.50 -4.10
N ASP A 160 26.19 14.76 -4.05
CA ASP A 160 27.09 15.22 -3.00
C ASP A 160 26.33 15.49 -1.70
N PHE A 161 26.41 14.54 -0.77
CA PHE A 161 25.81 14.66 0.56
C PHE A 161 26.44 15.77 1.43
N LEU A 162 27.65 16.23 1.11
CA LEU A 162 28.32 17.35 1.81
C LEU A 162 27.76 18.71 1.37
N ALA A 163 27.14 18.77 0.19
CA ALA A 163 26.46 19.96 -0.30
C ALA A 163 25.11 20.22 0.40
N LEU A 164 24.56 19.24 1.12
CA LEU A 164 23.35 19.40 1.93
C LEU A 164 23.63 20.36 3.10
N ARG A 165 23.03 21.56 3.05
CA ARG A 165 23.09 22.52 4.16
C ARG A 165 21.90 22.32 5.10
N GLY A 166 22.19 21.88 6.33
CA GLY A 166 21.16 21.62 7.33
C GLY A 166 20.34 20.37 7.02
N ASP A 167 19.07 20.37 7.40
CA ASP A 167 18.20 19.19 7.32
C ASP A 167 17.38 19.10 6.02
N LEU A 168 17.69 19.94 5.04
CA LEU A 168 16.86 20.17 3.86
C LEU A 168 17.46 19.54 2.60
N VAL A 169 16.63 18.79 1.86
CA VAL A 169 16.96 18.35 0.51
C VAL A 169 16.36 19.35 -0.49
N PRO A 170 17.18 19.98 -1.37
CA PRO A 170 16.73 21.07 -2.24
C PRO A 170 15.89 20.59 -3.44
N PHE A 171 15.93 19.31 -3.77
CA PHE A 171 15.23 18.73 -4.92
C PHE A 171 14.35 17.57 -4.50
N GLU A 172 13.40 17.18 -5.36
CA GLU A 172 12.56 16.02 -5.10
C GLU A 172 13.37 14.75 -4.87
N VAL A 173 12.96 13.95 -3.89
CA VAL A 173 13.53 12.63 -3.65
C VAL A 173 12.59 11.61 -4.27
N THR A 174 13.14 10.64 -4.99
CA THR A 174 12.38 9.55 -5.60
C THR A 174 12.99 8.23 -5.17
N LEU A 175 12.17 7.34 -4.65
CA LEU A 175 12.54 5.96 -4.34
C LEU A 175 11.79 5.04 -5.30
N GLN A 176 12.51 4.18 -6.00
CA GLN A 176 11.93 3.14 -6.85
C GLN A 176 12.33 1.76 -6.31
N PHE A 177 11.33 0.90 -6.13
CA PHE A 177 11.54 -0.46 -5.66
C PHE A 177 10.55 -1.43 -6.29
N ARG A 178 10.90 -2.70 -6.23
CA ARG A 178 10.12 -3.82 -6.76
C ARG A 178 9.65 -4.69 -5.62
N ILE A 179 8.36 -5.03 -5.61
CA ILE A 179 7.78 -5.94 -4.62
C ILE A 179 7.97 -7.37 -5.11
N VAL A 180 8.63 -8.18 -4.29
CA VAL A 180 8.99 -9.57 -4.61
C VAL A 180 8.03 -10.57 -3.96
N GLY A 181 7.29 -10.12 -2.94
CA GLY A 181 6.24 -10.93 -2.32
C GLY A 181 5.72 -10.31 -1.03
N GLU A 182 4.84 -11.02 -0.35
CA GLU A 182 4.30 -10.62 0.94
C GLU A 182 5.27 -11.00 2.07
N ALA A 183 5.35 -10.14 3.08
CA ALA A 183 6.03 -10.44 4.33
C ALA A 183 5.05 -11.07 5.32
N PRO A 184 5.47 -12.11 6.07
CA PRO A 184 4.64 -12.75 7.07
C PRO A 184 4.38 -11.85 8.28
#